data_AF-S3MAU6-F1
#
_entry.id   AF-S3MAU6-F1
#
_cell.length_a   1.000
_cell.length_b   1.000
_cell.length_c   1.000
_cell.angle_alpha   90.00
_cell.angle_beta   90.00
_cell.angle_gamma   90.00
#
_symmetry.space_group_name_H-M   'P 1'
#
loop_
_entity.id
_entity.type
_entity.pdbx_description
1 polymer ?
#
loop_
_entity_poly.entity_id
_entity_poly.type
_entity_poly.pdbx_seq_one_letter_code
_entity_poly.pdbx_strand_id
1 'polypeptide(L)'
;MNQSAFSVRMDTQLKKDFSLICEDFGMSVSTAFTLFAKAVVREHRIPFEIKSDLPNTLTMRTIELAETGKELHGPFSSIHDLKESLNT
;
A
#
# COMPACT_ATOMS: atom_id res chain seq x y z
N MET A 1 2.47 2.98 32.36
CA MET A 1 2.53 2.91 30.89
C MET A 1 1.35 3.68 30.35
N ASN A 2 1.58 4.68 29.50
CA ASN A 2 0.48 5.47 28.92
C ASN A 2 -0.23 4.62 27.86
N GLN A 3 -1.48 4.24 28.12
CA GLN A 3 -2.31 3.54 27.14
C GLN A 3 -2.99 4.58 26.27
N SER A 4 -2.69 4.57 24.97
CA SER A 4 -3.38 5.40 23.97
C SER A 4 -4.47 4.58 23.30
N ALA A 5 -5.69 5.13 23.26
CA ALA A 5 -6.82 4.48 22.59
C ALA A 5 -6.70 4.62 21.06
N PHE A 6 -6.97 3.53 20.34
CA PHE A 6 -7.03 3.49 18.89
C PHE A 6 -8.44 3.06 18.48
N SER A 7 -9.12 3.89 17.68
CA SER A 7 -10.49 3.64 17.22
C SER A 7 -10.52 3.61 15.70
N VAL A 8 -11.08 2.53 15.15
CA VAL A 8 -11.20 2.31 13.70
C VAL A 8 -12.68 2.16 13.36
N ARG A 9 -13.14 2.92 12.36
CA ARG A 9 -14.45 2.71 11.75
C ARG A 9 -14.33 1.65 10.66
N MET A 10 -15.24 0.69 10.66
CA MET A 10 -15.32 -0.39 9.69
C MET A 10 -16.79 -0.73 9.45
N ASP A 11 -17.07 -1.35 8.31
CA ASP A 11 -18.40 -1.86 8.01
C ASP A 11 -18.85 -2.92 9.05
N THR A 12 -20.16 -3.00 9.28
CA THR A 12 -20.73 -3.87 10.32
C THR A 12 -20.51 -5.35 9.99
N GLN A 13 -20.65 -5.74 8.72
CA GLN A 13 -20.44 -7.11 8.28
C GLN A 13 -18.96 -7.48 8.39
N LEU A 14 -18.07 -6.60 7.92
CA LEU A 14 -16.62 -6.80 8.05
C LEU A 14 -16.19 -6.98 9.51
N LYS A 15 -16.73 -6.18 10.43
CA LYS A 15 -16.44 -6.31 11.87
C LYS A 15 -16.86 -7.68 12.40
N LYS A 16 -18.04 -8.16 12.02
CA LYS A 16 -18.59 -9.44 12.48
C LYS A 16 -17.71 -10.60 12.00
N ASP A 17 -17.38 -10.62 10.71
CA ASP A 17 -16.57 -11.67 10.11
C ASP A 17 -15.15 -11.68 10.71
N PHE A 18 -14.57 -10.48 10.91
CA PHE A 18 -13.26 -10.36 11.56
C PHE A 18 -13.27 -10.85 13.01
N SER A 19 -14.34 -10.57 13.76
CA SER A 19 -14.48 -11.00 15.15
C SER A 19 -14.57 -12.53 15.26
N LEU A 20 -15.35 -13.17 14.40
CA LEU A 20 -15.47 -14.63 14.35
C LEU A 20 -14.12 -15.30 14.08
N ILE A 21 -13.35 -14.81 13.10
CA ILE A 21 -12.01 -15.34 12.81
C ILE A 21 -11.05 -15.14 13.99
N CYS A 22 -11.09 -13.98 14.65
CA CYS A 22 -10.27 -13.73 15.84
C CYS A 22 -10.60 -14.72 16.98
N GLU A 23 -11.88 -15.00 17.19
CA GLU A 23 -12.35 -15.98 18.17
C GLU A 23 -11.89 -17.41 17.82
N ASP A 24 -11.97 -17.81 16.55
CA ASP A 24 -11.44 -19.10 16.07
C ASP A 24 -9.92 -19.24 16.30
N PHE A 25 -9.19 -18.12 16.23
CA PHE A 25 -7.76 -18.06 16.53
C PHE A 25 -7.45 -17.91 18.03
N GLY A 26 -8.46 -17.85 18.89
CA GLY A 26 -8.31 -17.70 20.33
C GLY A 26 -7.75 -16.34 20.76
N MET A 27 -8.03 -15.27 20.00
CA MET A 27 -7.54 -13.92 20.32
C MET A 27 -8.60 -12.84 20.15
N SER A 28 -8.37 -11.69 20.78
CA SER A 28 -9.26 -10.53 20.62
C SER A 28 -8.93 -9.74 19.35
N VAL A 29 -9.92 -9.02 18.83
CA VAL A 29 -9.74 -8.01 17.75
C VAL A 29 -8.62 -7.02 18.10
N SER A 30 -8.53 -6.58 19.37
CA SER A 30 -7.47 -5.67 19.82
C SER A 30 -6.07 -6.29 19.73
N THR A 31 -5.96 -7.58 20.07
CA THR A 31 -4.73 -8.35 19.93
C THR A 31 -4.31 -8.47 18.47
N ALA A 32 -5.26 -8.77 17.57
CA ALA A 32 -5.00 -8.85 16.13
C ALA A 32 -4.51 -7.52 15.55
N PHE A 33 -5.15 -6.39 15.89
CA PHE A 33 -4.68 -5.06 15.48
C PHE A 33 -3.30 -4.71 16.05
N THR A 34 -3.01 -5.10 17.29
CA THR A 34 -1.70 -4.90 17.90
C THR A 34 -0.63 -5.71 17.15
N LEU A 35 -0.94 -6.94 16.74
CA LEU A 35 -0.03 -7.77 15.94
C LEU A 35 0.23 -7.14 14.57
N PHE A 36 -0.82 -6.66 13.90
CA PHE A 36 -0.70 -5.92 12.64
C PHE A 36 0.22 -4.69 12.79
N ALA A 37 -0.01 -3.85 13.80
CA ALA A 37 0.80 -2.65 14.02
C ALA A 37 2.27 -3.00 14.29
N LYS A 38 2.54 -4.04 15.08
CA LYS A 38 3.91 -4.53 15.32
C LYS A 38 4.57 -5.03 14.05
N ALA A 39 3.84 -5.76 13.19
CA ALA A 39 4.37 -6.23 11.92
C ALA A 39 4.68 -5.05 10.97
N VAL A 40 3.81 -4.04 10.89
CA VAL A 40 4.06 -2.82 10.12
C VAL A 40 5.34 -2.11 10.58
N VAL A 41 5.50 -1.93 11.89
CA VAL A 41 6.69 -1.27 12.44
C VAL A 41 7.96 -2.09 12.18
N ARG A 42 7.89 -3.42 12.34
CA ARG A 42 9.04 -4.32 12.14
C ARG A 42 9.48 -4.38 10.68
N GLU A 43 8.54 -4.35 9.74
CA GLU A 43 8.82 -4.58 8.32
C GLU A 43 8.87 -3.29 7.50
N HIS A 44 8.55 -2.14 8.10
CA HIS A 44 8.43 -0.85 7.44
C HIS A 44 7.52 -0.88 6.20
N ARG A 45 6.49 -1.73 6.23
CA ARG A 45 5.48 -1.90 5.17
C ARG A 45 4.20 -2.49 5.72
N ILE A 46 3.13 -2.47 4.94
CA ILE A 46 1.92 -3.23 5.24
C ILE A 46 2.23 -4.74 5.12
N PRO A 47 2.00 -5.57 6.15
CA PRO A 47 2.41 -6.98 6.21
C PRO A 47 1.47 -7.92 5.43
N PHE A 48 0.95 -7.45 4.32
CA PHE A 48 0.19 -8.20 3.33
C PHE A 48 0.27 -7.49 1.99
N GLU A 49 0.03 -8.24 0.91
CA GLU A 49 0.07 -7.69 -0.43
C GLU A 49 -1.14 -6.77 -0.67
N ILE A 50 -0.90 -5.54 -1.13
CA ILE A 50 -1.95 -4.61 -1.55
C ILE A 50 -2.08 -4.74 -3.06
N LYS A 51 -3.20 -5.31 -3.51
CA LYS A 51 -3.54 -5.44 -4.94
C LYS A 51 -4.67 -4.50 -5.32
N SER A 52 -4.53 -3.92 -6.50
CA SER A 52 -5.61 -3.30 -7.26
C SER A 52 -5.47 -3.80 -8.68
N ASP A 53 -6.56 -4.27 -9.28
CA ASP A 53 -6.56 -4.71 -10.68
C ASP A 53 -6.34 -3.54 -11.66
N LEU A 54 -6.47 -2.31 -11.16
CA LEU A 54 -6.27 -1.09 -11.92
C LEU A 54 -5.16 -0.25 -11.30
N PRO A 55 -4.19 0.24 -12.11
CA PRO A 55 -3.30 1.30 -11.68
C PRO A 55 -4.09 2.53 -11.21
N ASN A 56 -3.50 3.32 -10.31
CA ASN A 56 -4.13 4.57 -9.89
C ASN A 56 -4.27 5.53 -11.09
N THR A 57 -5.14 6.53 -10.95
CA THR A 57 -5.46 7.48 -12.03
C THR A 57 -4.24 8.18 -12.62
N LEU A 58 -3.25 8.50 -11.78
CA LEU A 58 -2.02 9.14 -12.23
C LEU A 58 -1.23 8.19 -13.14
N THR A 59 -1.00 6.95 -12.69
CA THR A 59 -0.28 5.93 -13.46
C THR A 59 -0.99 5.65 -14.79
N MET A 60 -2.32 5.50 -14.79
CA MET A 60 -3.10 5.29 -16.02
C MET A 60 -2.89 6.43 -17.02
N ARG A 61 -2.95 7.68 -16.56
CA ARG A 61 -2.77 8.86 -17.40
C ARG A 61 -1.35 8.93 -17.97
N THR A 62 -0.33 8.66 -17.17
CA THR A 62 1.06 8.66 -17.63
C THR A 62 1.29 7.60 -18.70
N ILE A 63 0.67 6.42 -18.58
CA ILE A 63 0.73 5.37 -19.60
C ILE A 63 0.10 5.85 -20.91
N GLU A 64 -1.10 6.45 -20.87
CA GLU A 64 -1.78 6.97 -22.07
C GLU A 64 -0.96 8.06 -22.78
N LEU A 65 -0.35 8.98 -22.03
CA LEU A 65 0.52 10.02 -22.59
C LEU A 65 1.75 9.42 -23.27
N ALA A 66 2.38 8.43 -22.63
CA ALA A 66 3.52 7.72 -23.20
C ALA A 66 3.15 6.95 -24.48
N GLU A 67 2.03 6.23 -24.49
CA GLU A 67 1.51 5.50 -25.65
C GLU A 67 1.17 6.44 -26.82
N THR A 68 0.72 7.66 -26.53
CA THR A 68 0.43 8.70 -27.53
C THR A 68 1.66 9.53 -27.93
N GLY A 69 2.84 9.20 -27.42
CA GLY A 69 4.10 9.87 -27.76
C GLY A 69 4.29 11.25 -27.12
N LYS A 70 3.51 11.58 -26.08
CA LYS A 70 3.56 12.86 -25.37
C LYS A 70 4.35 12.72 -24.07
N GLU A 71 5.02 13.81 -23.66
CA GLU A 71 5.80 13.88 -22.41
C GLU A 71 6.89 12.79 -22.29
N LEU A 72 7.34 12.25 -23.43
CA LEU A 72 8.48 11.35 -23.50
C LEU A 72 9.77 12.17 -23.45
N HIS A 73 10.68 11.81 -22.55
CA HIS A 73 12.05 12.32 -22.53
C HIS A 73 12.98 11.27 -23.14
N GLY A 74 13.68 11.63 -24.22
CA GLY A 74 14.54 10.73 -24.99
C GLY A 74 14.37 10.91 -26.52
N PRO A 75 14.98 10.03 -27.35
CA PRO A 75 15.71 8.82 -26.99
C PRO A 75 17.08 9.13 -26.37
N PHE A 76 17.61 8.19 -25.59
CA PHE A 76 18.96 8.27 -25.02
C PHE A 76 19.88 7.30 -25.75
N SER A 77 21.10 7.74 -26.03
CA SER A 77 22.09 6.95 -26.77
C SER A 77 22.94 6.06 -25.86
N SER A 78 23.00 6.41 -24.57
CA SER A 78 23.75 5.68 -23.56
C SER A 78 23.04 5.67 -22.21
N ILE A 79 23.41 4.72 -21.34
CA ILE A 79 22.95 4.68 -19.95
C ILE A 79 23.40 5.93 -19.18
N HIS A 80 24.52 6.53 -19.58
CA HIS A 80 25.03 7.76 -18.97
C HIS A 80 24.07 8.92 -19.20
N ASP A 81 23.67 9.17 -20.46
CA ASP A 81 22.72 10.22 -20.84
C ASP A 81 21.37 10.04 -20.12
N LEU A 82 20.88 8.80 -20.02
CA LEU A 82 19.65 8.48 -19.29
C LEU A 82 19.78 8.84 -17.80
N LYS A 83 20.87 8.43 -17.15
CA LYS A 83 21.08 8.70 -15.72
C LYS A 83 21.23 10.20 -15.43
N GLU A 84 21.89 10.95 -16.30
CA GLU A 84 21.98 12.41 -16.16
C GLU A 84 20.60 13.07 -16.22
N SER A 85 19.72 12.62 -17.13
CA SER A 85 18.36 13.15 -17.24
C SER A 85 17.43 12.82 -16.07
N LEU A 86 17.73 11.77 -15.28
CA LEU A 86 16.93 11.35 -14.13
C LEU A 86 17.38 11.98 -12.81
N ASN A 87 18.59 12.54 -12.77
CA ASN A 87 19.21 13.14 -11.58
C ASN A 87 19.01 14.66 -11.48
N THR A 88 18.25 15.27 -12.39
CA THR A 88 17.84 16.69 -12.35
C THR A 88 16.74 16.91 -11.33
#